data_AF-A0ABD7TVQ1-F1
#
_entry.id   AF-A0ABD7TVQ1-F1
#
_cell.length_a   1.000
_cell.length_b   1.000
_cell.length_c   1.000
_cell.angle_alpha   90.00
_cell.angle_beta   90.00
_cell.angle_gamma   90.00
#
_symmetry.space_group_name_H-M   'P 1'
#
loop_
_entity.id
_entity.type
_entity.pdbx_description
1 polymer ?
#
loop_
_entity_poly.entity_id
_entity_poly.type
_entity_poly.pdbx_seq_one_letter_code
_entity_poly.pdbx_strand_id
1 'polypeptide(L)'
;MFRKVTIDDIRKPACEIISIFTICIVLFTSLLLFNGLEYSRIPNYLKYSTLINIIISILGLLQWIPFVKINKDSTKRVKKHYALFLSIVNVLSVINMMGSFTNLYYYMGIQHGVDLYSFWLFNHTTLILSFLMICLACNLMFNEFRILPRKRYGKKHSKWGLMVLIFAQFPVITKPIEYFNIVDIADSKFIIIGSLLALFPFEFAVFLFVKKYIDYKIHEKNYGH
;
A
#
# COMPACT_ATOMS: atom_id res chain seq x y z
N MET A 1 18.50 -14.17 -19.34
CA MET A 1 18.52 -14.96 -18.09
C MET A 1 17.73 -14.18 -17.03
N PHE A 2 16.48 -14.54 -16.74
CA PHE A 2 15.69 -13.80 -15.73
C PHE A 2 16.27 -14.08 -14.34
N ARG A 3 16.65 -13.02 -13.60
CA ARG A 3 17.16 -13.10 -12.22
C ARG A 3 16.13 -13.82 -11.34
N LYS A 4 16.56 -14.83 -10.59
CA LYS A 4 15.70 -15.53 -9.62
C LYS A 4 15.36 -14.57 -8.48
N VAL A 5 14.07 -14.37 -8.21
CA VAL A 5 13.60 -13.57 -7.07
C VAL A 5 13.81 -14.37 -5.78
N THR A 6 14.52 -13.78 -4.84
CA THR A 6 14.75 -14.32 -3.49
C THR A 6 13.80 -13.69 -2.48
N ILE A 7 13.72 -14.26 -1.28
CA ILE A 7 12.89 -13.68 -0.21
C ILE A 7 13.41 -12.30 0.22
N ASP A 8 14.72 -12.07 0.08
CA ASP A 8 15.35 -10.77 0.36
C ASP A 8 14.97 -9.70 -0.66
N ASP A 9 14.78 -10.08 -1.93
CA ASP A 9 14.31 -9.15 -2.97
C ASP A 9 12.85 -8.69 -2.74
N ILE A 10 12.03 -9.51 -2.06
CA ILE A 10 10.67 -9.13 -1.62
C ILE A 10 10.76 -8.23 -0.39
N ARG A 11 11.63 -8.58 0.57
CA ARG A 11 11.73 -7.90 1.85
C ARG A 11 12.29 -6.48 1.75
N LYS A 12 13.33 -6.26 0.94
CA LYS A 12 14.12 -5.01 0.96
C LYS A 12 14.51 -4.49 -0.42
N PRO A 13 14.92 -3.22 -0.54
CA PRO A 13 14.80 -2.12 0.44
C PRO A 13 13.57 -1.22 0.19
N ALA A 14 12.69 -1.60 -0.74
CA ALA A 14 11.69 -0.69 -1.26
C ALA A 14 10.61 -0.31 -0.23
N CYS A 15 10.20 -1.26 0.62
CA CYS A 15 9.21 -1.02 1.67
C CYS A 15 9.71 0.01 2.69
N GLU A 16 10.97 -0.13 3.11
CA GLU A 16 11.58 0.77 4.09
C GLU A 16 11.70 2.19 3.53
N ILE A 17 12.12 2.33 2.27
CA ILE A 17 12.19 3.64 1.60
C ILE A 17 10.79 4.29 1.60
N ILE A 18 9.75 3.54 1.24
CA ILE A 18 8.36 4.03 1.23
C ILE A 18 7.92 4.45 2.65
N SER A 19 8.25 3.67 3.68
CA SER A 19 7.93 4.02 5.06
C SER A 19 8.65 5.28 5.54
N ILE A 20 9.92 5.47 5.18
CA ILE A 20 10.67 6.71 5.47
C ILE A 20 9.96 7.90 4.82
N PHE A 21 9.66 7.81 3.52
CA PHE A 21 8.95 8.87 2.82
C PHE A 21 7.58 9.15 3.43
N THR A 22 6.85 8.12 3.86
CA THR A 22 5.57 8.27 4.54
C THR A 22 5.71 9.05 5.84
N ILE A 23 6.73 8.75 6.64
CA ILE A 23 7.04 9.51 7.86
C ILE A 23 7.41 10.95 7.52
N CYS A 24 8.20 11.20 6.46
CA CYS A 24 8.50 12.56 6.02
C CYS A 24 7.24 13.34 5.63
N ILE A 25 6.30 12.71 4.94
CA ILE A 25 4.99 13.32 4.58
C ILE A 25 4.18 13.64 5.84
N VAL A 26 4.12 12.71 6.78
CA VAL A 26 3.44 12.93 8.07
C VAL A 26 4.11 14.02 8.89
N LEU A 27 5.44 14.09 8.92
CA LEU A 27 6.15 15.18 9.58
C LEU A 27 5.91 16.51 8.86
N PHE A 28 5.76 16.50 7.55
CA PHE A 28 5.43 17.71 6.80
C PHE A 28 4.05 18.28 7.18
N THR A 29 3.07 17.45 7.57
CA THR A 29 1.78 17.96 8.09
C THR A 29 1.96 18.75 9.39
N SER A 30 3.00 18.47 10.18
CA SER A 30 3.31 19.24 11.40
C SER A 30 3.75 20.68 11.11
N LEU A 31 4.23 20.99 9.89
CA LEU A 31 4.50 22.38 9.50
C LEU A 31 3.25 23.26 9.54
N LEU A 32 2.07 22.67 9.33
CA LEU A 32 0.79 23.39 9.43
C LEU A 32 0.51 23.81 10.89
N LEU A 33 0.95 23.02 11.88
CA LEU A 33 0.86 23.39 13.29
C LEU A 33 1.76 24.60 13.60
N PHE A 34 2.97 24.63 13.04
CA PHE A 34 3.87 25.77 13.19
C PHE A 34 3.36 27.03 12.47
N ASN A 35 2.54 26.87 11.43
CA ASN A 35 1.90 27.96 10.67
C ASN A 35 0.52 28.37 11.21
N GLY A 36 0.24 28.09 12.49
CA GLY A 36 -0.93 28.64 13.19
C GLY A 36 -2.15 27.71 13.31
N LEU A 37 -2.06 26.46 12.85
CA LEU A 37 -3.11 25.46 13.13
C LEU A 37 -3.01 24.99 14.59
N GLU A 38 -3.97 25.38 15.42
CA GLU A 38 -4.04 24.88 16.80
C GLU A 38 -4.40 23.38 16.84
N TYR A 39 -3.68 22.60 17.65
CA TYR A 39 -3.92 21.16 17.79
C TYR A 39 -5.34 20.81 18.31
N SER A 40 -5.94 21.72 19.09
CA SER A 40 -7.32 21.62 19.58
C SER A 40 -8.35 21.61 18.44
N ARG A 41 -8.07 22.32 17.35
CA ARG A 41 -8.98 22.47 16.20
C ARG A 41 -8.91 21.31 15.23
N ILE A 42 -7.88 20.47 15.33
CA ILE A 42 -7.75 19.29 14.47
C ILE A 42 -8.80 18.24 14.86
N PRO A 43 -9.67 17.82 13.92
CA PRO A 43 -10.64 16.76 14.16
C PRO A 43 -10.00 15.43 14.56
N ASN A 44 -10.70 14.64 15.37
CA ASN A 44 -10.20 13.36 15.86
C ASN A 44 -9.90 12.36 14.72
N TYR A 45 -10.67 12.39 13.63
CA TYR A 45 -10.44 11.49 12.49
C TYR A 45 -9.05 11.70 11.85
N LEU A 46 -8.60 12.95 11.72
CA LEU A 46 -7.25 13.26 11.23
C LEU A 46 -6.18 12.80 12.22
N LYS A 47 -6.38 13.03 13.53
CA LYS A 47 -5.46 12.57 14.59
C LYS A 47 -5.29 11.04 14.54
N TYR A 48 -6.39 10.30 14.48
CA TYR A 48 -6.36 8.84 14.43
C TYR A 48 -5.75 8.32 13.13
N SER A 49 -6.09 8.90 11.98
CA SER A 49 -5.50 8.48 10.70
C SER A 49 -3.99 8.71 10.66
N THR A 50 -3.51 9.85 11.15
CA THR A 50 -2.08 10.14 11.25
C THR A 50 -1.37 9.17 12.19
N LEU A 51 -1.97 8.84 13.33
CA LEU A 51 -1.43 7.84 14.26
C LEU A 51 -1.33 6.45 13.60
N ILE A 52 -2.37 6.02 12.89
CA ILE A 52 -2.37 4.76 12.14
C ILE A 52 -1.26 4.78 11.08
N ASN A 53 -1.08 5.90 10.38
CA ASN A 53 -0.05 6.03 9.36
C ASN A 53 1.37 5.90 9.94
N ILE A 54 1.59 6.44 11.14
CA ILE A 54 2.87 6.29 11.85
C ILE A 54 3.09 4.82 12.24
N ILE A 55 2.07 4.16 12.82
CA ILE A 55 2.17 2.74 13.23
C ILE A 55 2.51 1.84 12.03
N ILE A 56 1.81 2.00 10.90
CA ILE A 56 2.08 1.22 9.70
C ILE A 56 3.48 1.50 9.16
N SER A 57 3.95 2.74 9.19
CA SER A 57 5.30 3.09 8.75
C SER A 57 6.37 2.41 9.62
N ILE A 58 6.16 2.34 10.94
CA ILE A 58 7.05 1.61 11.84
C ILE A 58 7.08 0.11 11.47
N LEU A 59 5.92 -0.49 11.19
CA LEU A 59 5.85 -1.90 10.74
C LEU A 59 6.61 -2.14 9.44
N GLY A 60 6.54 -1.21 8.48
CA GLY A 60 7.31 -1.28 7.24
C GLY A 60 8.81 -1.17 7.48
N LEU A 61 9.26 -0.24 8.34
CA LEU A 61 10.66 -0.11 8.75
C LEU A 61 11.20 -1.36 9.47
N LEU A 62 10.37 -2.03 10.27
CA LEU A 62 10.75 -3.24 10.99
C LEU A 62 11.11 -4.41 10.06
N GLN A 63 10.71 -4.39 8.79
CA GLN A 63 11.16 -5.36 7.79
C GLN A 63 12.69 -5.37 7.60
N TRP A 64 13.40 -4.34 8.10
CA TRP A 64 14.86 -4.36 8.16
C TRP A 64 15.38 -5.60 8.90
N ILE A 65 14.64 -6.09 9.88
CA ILE A 65 14.98 -7.27 10.66
C ILE A 65 14.21 -8.46 10.08
N PRO A 66 14.85 -9.61 9.77
CA PRO A 66 14.13 -10.81 9.38
C PRO A 66 13.26 -11.30 10.54
N PHE A 67 11.94 -11.07 10.47
CA PHE A 67 10.98 -11.63 11.43
C PHE A 67 11.04 -13.17 11.50
N VAL A 68 11.33 -13.82 10.37
CA VAL A 68 11.45 -15.27 10.27
C VAL A 68 12.76 -15.61 9.56
N LYS A 69 13.62 -16.40 10.22
CA LYS A 69 14.84 -16.94 9.60
C LYS A 69 14.45 -18.09 8.64
N ILE A 70 14.52 -17.81 7.35
CA ILE A 70 14.25 -18.79 6.29
C ILE A 70 15.54 -19.56 5.99
N ASN A 71 15.60 -20.80 6.45
CA ASN A 71 16.73 -21.70 6.18
C ASN A 71 16.42 -22.61 4.98
N LYS A 72 17.46 -23.34 4.52
CA LYS A 72 17.31 -24.34 3.45
C LYS A 72 16.24 -25.37 3.81
N ASP A 73 16.18 -25.77 5.08
CA ASP A 73 15.27 -26.80 5.62
C ASP A 73 13.86 -26.28 5.95
N SER A 74 13.62 -24.96 5.87
CA SER A 74 12.28 -24.42 6.14
C SER A 74 11.28 -24.96 5.13
N THR A 75 10.13 -25.42 5.63
CA THR A 75 9.08 -26.01 4.80
C THR A 75 8.58 -25.04 3.73
N LYS A 76 8.15 -25.58 2.59
CA LYS A 76 7.55 -24.81 1.49
C LYS A 76 6.38 -23.93 1.98
N ARG A 77 5.60 -24.44 2.94
CA ARG A 77 4.48 -23.70 3.53
C ARG A 77 4.96 -22.46 4.28
N VAL A 78 6.00 -22.55 5.10
CA VAL A 78 6.57 -21.41 5.85
C VAL A 78 7.15 -20.36 4.91
N LYS A 79 7.96 -20.78 3.92
CA LYS A 79 8.54 -19.88 2.90
C LYS A 79 7.48 -19.08 2.16
N LYS A 80 6.37 -19.73 1.84
CA LYS A 80 5.23 -19.12 1.15
C LYS A 80 4.48 -18.10 2.00
N HIS A 81 4.09 -18.47 3.22
CA HIS A 81 3.31 -17.58 4.09
C HIS A 81 4.15 -16.37 4.47
N TYR A 82 5.47 -16.54 4.66
CA TYR A 82 6.35 -15.43 4.91
C TYR A 82 6.49 -14.50 3.71
N ALA A 83 6.66 -15.03 2.49
CA ALA A 83 6.67 -14.21 1.27
C ALA A 83 5.35 -13.45 1.05
N LEU A 84 4.20 -14.10 1.33
CA LEU A 84 2.89 -13.45 1.27
C LEU A 84 2.78 -12.33 2.31
N PHE A 85 3.16 -12.61 3.56
CA PHE A 85 3.18 -11.63 4.65
C PHE A 85 4.02 -10.40 4.28
N LEU A 86 5.24 -10.59 3.80
CA LEU A 86 6.11 -9.50 3.35
C LEU A 86 5.45 -8.68 2.23
N SER A 87 4.84 -9.36 1.26
CA SER A 87 4.17 -8.70 0.14
C SER A 87 2.96 -7.87 0.59
N ILE A 88 2.17 -8.39 1.54
CA ILE A 88 1.05 -7.66 2.14
C ILE A 88 1.53 -6.40 2.85
N VAL A 89 2.60 -6.49 3.65
CA VAL A 89 3.17 -5.34 4.35
C VAL A 89 3.74 -4.30 3.36
N ASN A 90 4.34 -4.74 2.25
CA ASN A 90 4.82 -3.83 1.21
C ASN A 90 3.67 -3.06 0.55
N VAL A 91 2.59 -3.76 0.17
CA VAL A 91 1.39 -3.14 -0.39
C VAL A 91 0.76 -2.19 0.63
N LEU A 92 0.63 -2.62 1.89
CA LEU A 92 0.10 -1.80 2.97
C LEU A 92 0.92 -0.51 3.14
N SER A 93 2.25 -0.58 3.02
CA SER A 93 3.12 0.60 3.10
C SER A 93 2.89 1.60 1.97
N VAL A 94 2.61 1.12 0.75
CA VAL A 94 2.26 2.02 -0.37
C VAL A 94 0.90 2.69 -0.14
N ILE A 95 -0.12 1.91 0.25
CA ILE A 95 -1.46 2.45 0.57
C ILE A 95 -1.38 3.46 1.72
N ASN A 96 -0.52 3.21 2.70
CA ASN A 96 -0.26 4.11 3.81
C ASN A 96 0.38 5.43 3.37
N MET A 97 1.32 5.36 2.43
CA MET A 97 1.93 6.55 1.82
C MET A 97 0.89 7.37 1.05
N MET A 98 0.04 6.70 0.25
CA MET A 98 -1.10 7.32 -0.43
C MET A 98 -2.02 8.04 0.57
N GLY A 99 -2.46 7.33 1.62
CA GLY A 99 -3.31 7.89 2.67
C GLY A 99 -2.68 9.12 3.34
N SER A 100 -1.39 9.04 3.68
CA SER A 100 -0.64 10.15 4.27
C SER A 100 -0.55 11.38 3.36
N PHE A 101 -0.33 11.16 2.06
CA PHE A 101 -0.31 12.26 1.09
C PHE A 101 -1.69 12.91 0.96
N THR A 102 -2.76 12.12 0.98
CA THR A 102 -4.12 12.67 0.96
C THR A 102 -4.49 13.39 2.26
N ASN A 103 -3.94 12.99 3.39
CA ASN A 103 -4.17 13.68 4.66
C ASN A 103 -3.66 15.11 4.68
N LEU A 104 -2.56 15.43 3.98
CA LEU A 104 -2.06 16.80 3.86
C LEU A 104 -3.15 17.79 3.43
N TYR A 105 -3.93 17.37 2.44
CA TYR A 105 -5.01 18.17 1.87
C TYR A 105 -6.13 18.44 2.89
N TYR A 106 -6.54 17.44 3.67
CA TYR A 106 -7.58 17.63 4.68
C TYR A 106 -7.10 18.48 5.86
N TYR A 107 -5.82 18.37 6.25
CA TYR A 107 -5.23 19.27 7.24
C TYR A 107 -5.27 20.73 6.76
N MET A 108 -4.98 20.97 5.48
CA MET A 108 -5.04 22.29 4.88
C MET A 108 -6.47 22.84 4.83
N GLY A 109 -7.46 22.02 4.48
CA GLY A 109 -8.87 22.41 4.55
C GLY A 109 -9.27 22.93 5.95
N ILE A 110 -8.88 22.20 6.99
CA ILE A 110 -9.16 22.59 8.39
C ILE A 110 -8.45 23.89 8.78
N GLN A 111 -7.21 24.11 8.33
CA GLN A 111 -6.49 25.36 8.58
C GLN A 111 -7.24 26.58 8.01
N HIS A 112 -7.95 26.41 6.91
CA HIS A 112 -8.78 27.44 6.28
C HIS A 112 -10.26 27.39 6.70
N GLY A 113 -10.60 26.61 7.74
CA GLY A 113 -11.94 26.56 8.30
C GLY A 113 -12.96 25.75 7.48
N VAL A 114 -12.50 24.90 6.56
CA VAL A 114 -13.36 24.05 5.73
C VAL A 114 -13.25 22.59 6.20
N ASP A 115 -14.37 22.03 6.64
CA ASP A 115 -14.42 20.60 6.98
C ASP A 115 -14.67 19.76 5.73
N LEU A 116 -13.76 18.83 5.49
CA LEU A 116 -13.75 17.94 4.33
C LEU A 116 -14.00 16.49 4.73
N TYR A 117 -14.61 16.26 5.89
CA TYR A 117 -14.85 14.93 6.46
C TYR A 117 -15.49 13.95 5.49
N SER A 118 -16.54 14.34 4.75
CA SER A 118 -17.21 13.45 3.78
C SER A 118 -16.27 12.96 2.68
N PHE A 119 -15.40 13.83 2.19
CA PHE A 119 -14.39 13.48 1.19
C PHE A 119 -13.29 12.61 1.80
N TRP A 120 -12.81 12.95 3.00
CA TRP A 120 -11.86 12.14 3.76
C TRP A 120 -12.37 10.71 3.97
N LEU A 121 -13.63 10.56 4.39
CA LEU A 121 -14.26 9.27 4.66
C LEU A 121 -14.37 8.44 3.37
N PHE A 122 -14.85 9.06 2.29
CA PHE A 122 -14.95 8.39 0.99
C PHE A 122 -13.59 7.92 0.47
N ASN A 123 -12.57 8.79 0.54
CA ASN A 123 -11.21 8.46 0.10
C ASN A 123 -10.57 7.35 0.95
N HIS A 124 -10.71 7.39 2.28
CA HIS A 124 -10.15 6.35 3.14
C HIS A 124 -10.87 5.01 2.97
N THR A 125 -12.19 5.03 2.78
CA THR A 125 -12.98 3.82 2.53
C THR A 125 -12.55 3.14 1.22
N THR A 126 -12.33 3.94 0.16
CA THR A 126 -11.86 3.41 -1.13
C THR A 126 -10.42 2.92 -1.08
N LEU A 127 -9.52 3.55 -0.31
CA LEU A 127 -8.16 3.06 -0.05
C LEU A 127 -8.17 1.70 0.65
N ILE A 128 -9.00 1.54 1.69
CA ILE A 128 -9.15 0.25 2.41
C ILE A 128 -9.70 -0.82 1.47
N LEU A 129 -10.74 -0.51 0.69
CA LEU A 129 -11.31 -1.45 -0.28
C LEU A 129 -10.28 -1.87 -1.34
N SER A 130 -9.52 -0.92 -1.87
CA SER A 130 -8.42 -1.17 -2.81
C SER A 130 -7.38 -2.12 -2.23
N PHE A 131 -6.92 -1.86 -0.99
CA PHE A 131 -5.98 -2.72 -0.28
C PHE A 131 -6.49 -4.17 -0.16
N LEU A 132 -7.74 -4.34 0.26
CA LEU A 132 -8.37 -5.67 0.39
C LEU A 132 -8.43 -6.40 -0.95
N MET A 133 -8.79 -5.69 -2.04
CA MET A 133 -8.80 -6.26 -3.38
C MET A 133 -7.40 -6.63 -3.87
N ILE A 134 -6.38 -5.82 -3.62
CA ILE A 134 -4.99 -6.15 -3.97
C ILE A 134 -4.53 -7.41 -3.22
N CYS A 135 -4.86 -7.53 -1.93
CA CYS A 135 -4.56 -8.73 -1.14
C CYS A 135 -5.25 -9.98 -1.72
N LEU A 136 -6.52 -9.85 -2.13
CA LEU A 136 -7.25 -10.92 -2.81
C LEU A 136 -6.59 -11.27 -4.16
N ALA A 137 -6.20 -10.28 -4.95
CA ALA A 137 -5.50 -10.46 -6.21
C ALA A 137 -4.17 -11.21 -6.02
N CYS A 138 -3.38 -10.86 -5.01
CA CYS A 138 -2.13 -11.56 -4.67
C CYS A 138 -2.39 -13.05 -4.39
N ASN A 139 -3.40 -13.34 -3.58
CA ASN A 139 -3.78 -14.70 -3.25
C ASN A 139 -4.23 -15.50 -4.50
N LEU A 140 -5.00 -14.87 -5.39
CA LEU A 140 -5.50 -15.51 -6.63
C LEU A 140 -4.39 -15.73 -7.67
N MET A 141 -3.42 -14.83 -7.76
CA MET A 141 -2.32 -14.92 -8.72
C MET A 141 -1.18 -15.83 -8.25
N PHE A 142 -1.15 -16.23 -6.99
CA PHE A 142 -0.11 -17.11 -6.49
C PHE A 142 -0.27 -18.54 -7.02
N ASN A 143 0.54 -18.87 -8.03
CA ASN A 143 0.48 -20.11 -8.79
C ASN A 143 0.76 -21.41 -7.99
N GLU A 144 1.14 -21.32 -6.71
CA GLU A 144 1.37 -22.46 -5.82
C GLU A 144 0.34 -22.58 -4.67
N PHE A 145 -0.83 -21.94 -4.78
CA PHE A 145 -1.94 -22.16 -3.83
C PHE A 145 -2.57 -23.55 -4.03
N ARG A 146 -2.19 -24.48 -3.15
CA ARG A 146 -2.59 -25.90 -3.14
C ARG A 146 -4.02 -26.17 -2.59
N ILE A 147 -4.83 -25.13 -2.33
CA ILE A 147 -6.19 -25.32 -1.80
C ILE A 147 -7.14 -25.82 -2.90
N LEU A 148 -6.88 -25.50 -4.17
CA LEU A 148 -7.71 -25.96 -5.29
C LEU A 148 -6.90 -26.80 -6.28
N PRO A 149 -7.48 -27.90 -6.81
CA PRO A 149 -6.75 -28.86 -7.63
C PRO A 149 -6.28 -28.23 -8.96
N ARG A 150 -4.96 -28.32 -9.18
CA ARG A 150 -4.20 -27.69 -10.28
C ARG A 150 -4.62 -28.12 -11.69
N LYS A 151 -5.28 -29.27 -11.84
CA LYS A 151 -5.45 -29.97 -13.14
C LYS A 151 -6.40 -29.27 -14.14
N ARG A 152 -7.18 -28.25 -13.75
CA ARG A 152 -8.13 -27.58 -14.68
C ARG A 152 -8.16 -26.04 -14.65
N TYR A 153 -7.58 -25.38 -13.64
CA TYR A 153 -7.89 -23.96 -13.35
C TYR A 153 -6.70 -23.01 -13.21
N GLY A 154 -5.45 -23.48 -13.28
CA GLY A 154 -4.25 -22.64 -13.00
C GLY A 154 -4.16 -21.35 -13.83
N LYS A 155 -4.38 -21.41 -15.14
CA LYS A 155 -4.37 -20.23 -16.03
C LYS A 155 -5.59 -19.31 -15.83
N LYS A 156 -6.73 -19.82 -15.34
CA LYS A 156 -7.95 -19.03 -15.13
C LYS A 156 -7.88 -18.19 -13.84
N HIS A 157 -7.31 -18.72 -12.76
CA HIS A 157 -7.16 -17.97 -11.49
C HIS A 157 -6.23 -16.76 -11.61
N SER A 158 -5.12 -16.89 -12.34
CA SER A 158 -4.22 -15.76 -12.59
C SER A 158 -4.90 -14.64 -13.39
N LYS A 159 -5.81 -14.97 -14.33
CA LYS A 159 -6.63 -13.97 -15.04
C LYS A 159 -7.61 -13.25 -14.12
N TRP A 160 -8.28 -13.98 -13.21
CA TRP A 160 -9.16 -13.38 -12.21
C TRP A 160 -8.42 -12.45 -11.25
N GLY A 161 -7.24 -12.87 -10.76
CA GLY A 161 -6.43 -12.00 -9.92
C GLY A 161 -5.97 -10.72 -10.65
N LEU A 162 -5.64 -10.81 -11.94
CA LEU A 162 -5.32 -9.64 -12.75
C LEU A 162 -6.54 -8.73 -12.97
N MET A 163 -7.73 -9.30 -13.18
CA MET A 163 -8.98 -8.52 -13.23
C MET A 163 -9.23 -7.80 -11.90
N VAL A 164 -9.11 -8.48 -10.76
CA VAL A 164 -9.28 -7.86 -9.43
C VAL A 164 -8.28 -6.73 -9.21
N LEU A 165 -7.03 -6.88 -9.68
CA LEU A 165 -6.01 -5.82 -9.57
C LEU A 165 -6.39 -4.56 -10.37
N ILE A 166 -6.99 -4.73 -11.56
CA ILE A 166 -7.51 -3.62 -12.38
C ILE A 166 -8.69 -2.94 -11.67
N PHE A 167 -9.60 -3.72 -11.06
CA PHE A 167 -10.72 -3.16 -10.30
C PHE A 167 -10.29 -2.48 -9.00
N ALA A 168 -9.13 -2.80 -8.45
CA ALA A 168 -8.64 -2.20 -7.21
C ALA A 168 -8.24 -0.71 -7.36
N GLN A 169 -8.25 -0.13 -8.56
CA GLN A 169 -7.79 1.22 -8.86
C GLN A 169 -8.75 2.36 -8.42
N PHE A 170 -9.64 2.09 -7.46
CA PHE A 170 -10.58 3.08 -6.92
C PHE A 170 -9.93 4.39 -6.45
N PRO A 171 -8.75 4.41 -5.79
CA PRO A 171 -8.13 5.64 -5.32
C PRO A 171 -7.79 6.64 -6.44
N VAL A 172 -7.59 6.17 -7.67
CA VAL A 172 -7.34 7.04 -8.83
C VAL A 172 -8.62 7.78 -9.23
N ILE A 173 -9.79 7.16 -9.06
CA ILE A 173 -11.09 7.73 -9.44
C ILE A 173 -11.58 8.75 -8.41
N THR A 174 -11.19 8.62 -7.13
CA THR A 174 -11.62 9.57 -6.09
C THR A 174 -11.04 10.96 -6.28
N LYS A 175 -9.83 11.09 -6.83
CA LYS A 175 -9.16 12.39 -6.98
C LYS A 175 -9.78 13.34 -8.01
N PRO A 176 -10.21 12.90 -9.20
CA PRO A 176 -11.04 13.71 -10.07
C PRO A 176 -12.33 14.20 -9.38
N ILE A 177 -12.99 13.32 -8.61
CA ILE A 177 -14.22 13.69 -7.87
C ILE A 177 -13.91 14.79 -6.85
N GLU A 178 -12.83 14.66 -6.08
CA GLU A 178 -12.40 15.71 -5.14
C GLU A 178 -12.04 17.02 -5.85
N TYR A 179 -11.32 16.93 -6.97
CA TYR A 179 -10.89 18.10 -7.75
C TYR A 179 -12.05 18.98 -8.22
N PHE A 180 -13.14 18.36 -8.70
CA PHE A 180 -14.30 19.09 -9.21
C PHE A 180 -15.26 19.55 -8.11
N ASN A 181 -15.34 18.82 -7.00
CA ASN A 181 -16.35 19.10 -5.96
C ASN A 181 -15.84 19.95 -4.80
N ILE A 182 -14.52 20.01 -4.57
CA ILE A 182 -13.99 20.81 -3.48
C ILE A 182 -13.58 22.18 -3.99
N VAL A 183 -14.01 23.22 -3.25
CA VAL A 183 -13.64 24.61 -3.53
C VAL A 183 -12.13 24.76 -3.43
N ASP A 184 -11.56 25.56 -4.34
CA ASP A 184 -10.13 25.84 -4.31
C ASP A 184 -9.80 26.70 -3.08
N ILE A 185 -8.99 26.16 -2.18
CA ILE A 185 -8.67 26.78 -0.89
C ILE A 185 -7.16 26.88 -0.82
N ALA A 186 -6.61 28.10 -0.96
CA ALA A 186 -5.16 28.32 -0.93
C ALA A 186 -4.36 27.39 -1.88
N ASP A 187 -4.77 27.32 -3.14
CA ASP A 187 -4.18 26.44 -4.16
C ASP A 187 -4.30 24.93 -3.84
N SER A 188 -5.32 24.55 -3.08
CA SER A 188 -5.58 23.15 -2.74
C SER A 188 -5.77 22.27 -3.98
N LYS A 189 -6.23 22.83 -5.10
CA LYS A 189 -6.29 22.13 -6.39
C LYS A 189 -4.92 21.68 -6.91
N PHE A 190 -3.86 22.45 -6.67
CA PHE A 190 -2.49 22.04 -7.00
C PHE A 190 -2.08 20.80 -6.21
N ILE A 191 -2.44 20.75 -4.92
CA ILE A 191 -2.18 19.58 -4.06
C ILE A 191 -3.01 18.37 -4.49
N ILE A 192 -4.27 18.56 -4.90
CA ILE A 192 -5.09 17.47 -5.45
C ILE A 192 -4.45 16.92 -6.74
N ILE A 193 -4.04 17.78 -7.67
CA ILE A 193 -3.34 17.36 -8.90
C ILE A 193 -2.02 16.66 -8.56
N GLY A 194 -1.23 17.23 -7.65
CA GLY A 194 0.02 16.63 -7.18
C GLY A 194 -0.20 15.25 -6.57
N SER A 195 -1.29 15.08 -5.81
CA SER A 195 -1.67 13.78 -5.25
C SER A 195 -2.06 12.78 -6.33
N LEU A 196 -2.84 13.19 -7.34
CA LEU A 196 -3.19 12.35 -8.49
C LEU A 196 -1.94 11.89 -9.25
N LEU A 197 -1.00 12.80 -9.50
CA LEU A 197 0.28 12.48 -10.16
C LEU A 197 1.13 11.52 -9.31
N ALA A 198 1.10 11.66 -7.98
CA ALA A 198 1.78 10.77 -7.06
C ALA A 198 1.12 9.37 -6.98
N LEU A 199 -0.19 9.24 -7.23
CA LEU A 199 -0.87 7.94 -7.22
C LEU A 199 -0.33 6.99 -8.30
N PHE A 200 0.02 7.48 -9.49
CA PHE A 200 0.55 6.63 -10.58
C PHE A 200 1.82 5.84 -10.22
N PRO A 201 2.91 6.46 -9.72
CA PRO A 201 4.10 5.72 -9.29
C PRO A 201 3.81 4.80 -8.10
N PHE A 202 2.84 5.12 -7.24
CA PHE A 202 2.42 4.24 -6.16
C PHE A 202 1.72 2.98 -6.67
N GLU A 203 0.77 3.11 -7.60
CA GLU A 203 0.13 1.96 -8.25
C GLU A 203 1.15 1.10 -9.01
N PHE A 204 2.12 1.73 -9.65
CA PHE A 204 3.23 1.01 -10.28
C PHE A 204 4.07 0.25 -9.24
N ALA A 205 4.35 0.84 -8.08
CA ALA A 205 5.07 0.18 -6.99
C ALA A 205 4.29 -1.03 -6.45
N VAL A 206 2.96 -0.90 -6.26
CA VAL A 206 2.08 -2.02 -5.89
C VAL A 206 2.24 -3.14 -6.92
N PHE A 207 2.10 -2.84 -8.21
CA PHE A 207 2.27 -3.83 -9.28
C PHE A 207 3.63 -4.54 -9.21
N LEU A 208 4.72 -3.81 -8.98
CA LEU A 208 6.06 -4.38 -8.84
C LEU A 208 6.18 -5.32 -7.63
N PHE A 209 5.59 -4.97 -6.48
CA PHE A 209 5.58 -5.84 -5.31
C PHE A 209 4.80 -7.12 -5.55
N VAL A 210 3.62 -7.00 -6.15
CA VAL A 210 2.77 -8.14 -6.52
C VAL A 210 3.50 -9.03 -7.54
N LYS A 211 4.19 -8.44 -8.51
CA LYS A 211 5.00 -9.18 -9.49
C LYS A 211 6.16 -9.93 -8.82
N LYS A 212 6.91 -9.28 -7.91
CA LYS A 212 7.98 -9.93 -7.13
C LYS A 212 7.44 -11.14 -6.35
N TYR A 213 6.25 -11.02 -5.77
CA TYR A 213 5.59 -12.12 -5.08
C TYR A 213 5.24 -13.29 -6.01
N ILE A 214 4.70 -13.01 -7.20
CA ILE A 214 4.35 -14.03 -8.20
C ILE A 214 5.61 -14.73 -8.75
N ASP A 215 6.67 -13.96 -9.00
CA ASP A 215 7.92 -14.45 -9.57
C ASP A 215 8.77 -15.25 -8.56
N TYR A 216 8.44 -15.17 -7.27
CA TYR A 216 9.07 -15.95 -6.22
C TYR A 216 8.71 -17.44 -6.33
N LYS A 217 9.63 -18.22 -6.91
CA LYS A 217 9.51 -19.67 -7.07
C LYS A 217 10.22 -20.41 -5.94
N ILE A 218 9.49 -21.26 -5.21
CA ILE A 218 10.07 -22.13 -4.20
C ILE A 218 10.60 -23.39 -4.89
N HIS A 219 11.90 -23.40 -5.18
CA HIS A 219 12.59 -24.57 -5.74
C HIS A 219 12.89 -25.59 -4.63
N GLU A 220 12.32 -26.79 -4.73
CA GLU A 220 12.80 -27.95 -3.99
C GLU A 220 14.08 -28.47 -4.67
N LYS A 221 15.10 -28.84 -3.89
CA LYS A 221 16.05 -29.84 -4.40
C LYS A 221 15.28 -31.15 -4.40
N ASN A 222 15.02 -31.71 -5.57
CA ASN A 222 14.67 -33.12 -5.68
C ASN A 222 15.86 -33.90 -5.13
N TYR A 223 15.78 -34.34 -3.87
CA TYR A 223 16.57 -35.48 -3.46
C TYR A 223 15.89 -36.67 -4.12
N GLY A 224 16.45 -37.12 -5.23
CA GLY A 224 16.06 -38.37 -5.85
C GLY A 224 16.25 -39.48 -4.83
N HIS A 225 15.15 -40.15 -4.50
CA HIS A 225 15.14 -41.49 -3.97
C HIS A 225 14.52 -42.38 -5.05
#